data_AF-A0A7R6YTU6-F1
#
_entry.id   AF-A0A7R6YTU6-F1
#
_cell.length_a   1.000
_cell.length_b   1.000
_cell.length_c   1.000
_cell.angle_alpha   90.00
_cell.angle_beta   90.00
_cell.angle_gamma   90.00
#
_symmetry.space_group_name_H-M   'P 1'
#
loop_
_entity.id
_entity.type
_entity.pdbx_description
1 polymer ?
#
loop_
_entity_poly.entity_id
_entity_poly.type
_entity_poly.pdbx_seq_one_letter_code
_entity_poly.pdbx_strand_id
1 'polypeptide(L)'
;MEIMAARQDVEALIDNPSIPGTLRARMESASAIRQFAIDELALPDNNSYRSYVDVGRDAVTWAVFAAPEFSLTPRTWCFPVFGCVPYRGYFSKRSAIETAVALQRQGLDVYVTGITAYSTLGWSSDPLLSTMLSQDETYLAGLVFHELAHQRVYVKDDSAFNEAFAVAVETTGVRKWLRAVGDTGELRRYKADRRRRTEFLALVSQTRDELAHVYDDSSTSAQKRAAKSAAIERMRMRYREMRDSRWRGYRGYDVWFDAPINNAKLAATSVYGDQVATFLRLFDLCSGDYPRFYALVRRIGALDKPDRAEALKAADSCD
;
A
#
# COMPACT_ATOMS: atom_id res chain seq x y z
N MET A 1 -18.00 11.35 -11.01
CA MET A 1 -18.82 11.02 -12.20
C MET A 1 -17.98 10.98 -13.46
N GLU A 2 -17.00 11.87 -13.66
CA GLU A 2 -16.18 11.89 -14.88
C GLU A 2 -15.38 10.60 -15.15
N ILE A 3 -14.76 9.98 -14.13
CA ILE A 3 -13.97 8.74 -14.33
C ILE A 3 -14.84 7.58 -14.84
N MET A 4 -16.06 7.42 -14.31
CA MET A 4 -16.93 6.30 -14.71
C MET A 4 -17.48 6.48 -16.13
N ALA A 5 -17.74 7.73 -16.53
CA ALA A 5 -18.28 8.06 -17.84
C ALA A 5 -17.23 7.98 -18.97
N ALA A 6 -15.94 8.13 -18.64
CA ALA A 6 -14.84 8.15 -19.62
C ALA A 6 -14.25 6.75 -19.92
N ARG A 7 -14.93 5.67 -19.50
CA ARG A 7 -14.42 4.30 -19.63
C ARG A 7 -14.39 3.85 -21.07
N GLN A 8 -13.27 3.25 -21.44
CA GLN A 8 -13.07 2.55 -22.70
C GLN A 8 -12.84 1.08 -22.38
N ASP A 9 -13.44 0.18 -23.15
CA ASP A 9 -13.25 -1.26 -22.97
C ASP A 9 -11.80 -1.66 -23.31
N VAL A 10 -11.19 -2.50 -22.47
CA VAL A 10 -9.77 -2.89 -22.63
C VAL A 10 -9.56 -3.72 -23.89
N GLU A 11 -10.44 -4.67 -24.18
CA GLU A 11 -10.32 -5.53 -25.37
C GLU A 11 -10.53 -4.71 -26.65
N ALA A 12 -11.51 -3.79 -26.64
CA ALA A 12 -11.71 -2.86 -27.75
C ALA A 12 -10.51 -1.94 -28.00
N LEU A 13 -9.75 -1.57 -26.96
CA LEU A 13 -8.51 -0.79 -27.10
C LEU A 13 -7.37 -1.62 -27.70
N ILE A 14 -7.28 -2.91 -27.35
CA ILE A 14 -6.30 -3.85 -27.89
C ILE A 14 -6.55 -4.07 -29.39
N ASP A 15 -7.81 -4.31 -29.77
CA ASP A 15 -8.17 -4.63 -31.16
C ASP A 15 -8.14 -3.43 -32.11
N ASN A 16 -8.04 -2.20 -31.59
CA ASN A 16 -8.12 -1.00 -32.40
C ASN A 16 -6.75 -0.55 -32.96
N PRO A 17 -6.49 -0.70 -34.29
CA PRO A 17 -5.21 -0.37 -34.88
C PRO A 17 -4.88 1.13 -34.85
N SER A 18 -5.87 2.00 -34.63
CA SER A 18 -5.67 3.46 -34.52
C SER A 18 -5.13 3.93 -33.17
N ILE A 19 -5.18 3.08 -32.13
CA ILE A 19 -4.62 3.38 -30.81
C ILE A 19 -3.08 3.32 -30.87
N PRO A 20 -2.34 4.20 -30.16
CA PRO A 20 -0.89 4.09 -30.10
C PRO A 20 -0.42 2.72 -29.63
N GLY A 21 0.54 2.11 -30.33
CA GLY A 21 1.00 0.75 -30.03
C GLY A 21 1.50 0.56 -28.59
N THR A 22 2.05 1.60 -27.98
CA THR A 22 2.46 1.59 -26.56
C THR A 22 1.28 1.46 -25.60
N LEU A 23 0.14 2.09 -25.89
CA LEU A 23 -1.06 1.96 -25.06
C LEU A 23 -1.70 0.59 -25.27
N ARG A 24 -1.74 0.08 -26.51
CA ARG A 24 -2.22 -1.29 -26.78
C ARG A 24 -1.41 -2.34 -26.01
N ALA A 25 -0.09 -2.29 -26.09
CA ALA A 25 0.78 -3.22 -25.36
C ALA A 25 0.54 -3.16 -23.83
N ARG A 26 0.29 -1.97 -23.27
CA ARG A 26 -0.08 -1.83 -21.85
C ARG A 26 -1.42 -2.47 -21.53
N MET A 27 -2.41 -2.38 -22.44
CA MET A 27 -3.71 -3.02 -22.27
C MET A 27 -3.60 -4.55 -22.37
N GLU A 28 -2.80 -5.06 -23.31
CA GLU A 28 -2.47 -6.49 -23.43
C GLU A 28 -1.83 -7.02 -22.13
N SER A 29 -0.78 -6.35 -21.63
CA SER A 29 -0.16 -6.71 -20.34
C SER A 29 -1.17 -6.67 -19.19
N ALA A 30 -2.00 -5.63 -19.11
CA ALA A 30 -2.99 -5.52 -18.04
C ALA A 30 -4.06 -6.64 -18.11
N SER A 31 -4.51 -6.99 -19.31
CA SER A 31 -5.45 -8.10 -19.53
C SER A 31 -4.83 -9.44 -19.11
N ALA A 32 -3.58 -9.71 -19.51
CA ALA A 32 -2.85 -10.92 -19.15
C ALA A 32 -2.61 -11.03 -17.62
N ILE A 33 -2.20 -9.94 -16.97
CA ILE A 33 -2.05 -9.86 -15.51
C ILE A 33 -3.37 -10.16 -14.81
N ARG A 34 -4.46 -9.55 -15.25
CA ARG A 34 -5.79 -9.76 -14.66
C ARG A 34 -6.22 -11.22 -14.82
N GLN A 35 -6.00 -11.82 -15.99
CA GLN A 35 -6.32 -13.23 -16.23
C GLN A 35 -5.51 -14.15 -15.32
N PHE A 36 -4.21 -13.87 -15.16
CA PHE A 36 -3.35 -14.60 -14.23
C PHE A 36 -3.82 -14.46 -12.76
N ALA A 37 -4.32 -13.29 -12.35
CA ALA A 37 -4.87 -13.10 -11.02
C ALA A 37 -6.01 -14.09 -10.73
N ILE A 38 -6.87 -14.33 -11.72
CA ILE A 38 -8.00 -15.24 -11.61
C ILE A 38 -7.51 -16.69 -11.59
N ASP A 39 -6.79 -17.08 -12.64
CA ASP A 39 -6.47 -18.48 -12.90
C ASP A 39 -5.45 -19.03 -11.90
N GLU A 40 -4.45 -18.22 -11.55
CA GLU A 40 -3.27 -18.69 -10.81
C GLU A 40 -3.26 -18.24 -9.35
N LEU A 41 -4.00 -17.18 -9.00
CA LEU A 41 -4.06 -16.64 -7.64
C LEU A 41 -5.44 -16.82 -6.99
N ALA A 42 -6.44 -17.39 -7.70
CA ALA A 42 -7.80 -17.55 -7.21
C ALA A 42 -8.43 -16.23 -6.71
N LEU A 43 -8.07 -15.11 -7.36
CA LEU A 43 -8.66 -13.80 -7.13
C LEU A 43 -9.99 -13.66 -7.88
N PRO A 44 -10.86 -12.70 -7.50
CA PRO A 44 -12.21 -12.60 -8.05
C PRO A 44 -12.23 -12.35 -9.56
N ASP A 45 -13.01 -13.15 -10.30
CA ASP A 45 -13.38 -12.82 -11.68
C ASP A 45 -14.63 -11.94 -11.68
N ASN A 46 -14.42 -10.63 -11.60
CA ASN A 46 -15.48 -9.63 -11.70
C ASN A 46 -15.16 -8.57 -12.75
N ASN A 47 -15.92 -7.49 -12.79
CA ASN A 47 -15.75 -6.48 -13.84
C ASN A 47 -14.60 -5.48 -13.58
N SER A 48 -13.88 -5.56 -12.46
CA SER A 48 -12.70 -4.71 -12.23
C SER A 48 -11.61 -4.97 -13.26
N TYR A 49 -10.97 -3.88 -13.66
CA TYR A 49 -9.86 -3.81 -14.60
C TYR A 49 -10.16 -4.27 -16.03
N ARG A 50 -11.44 -4.44 -16.39
CA ARG A 50 -11.88 -4.71 -17.78
C ARG A 50 -12.08 -3.44 -18.63
N SER A 51 -12.05 -2.27 -18.00
CA SER A 51 -12.14 -0.97 -18.67
C SER A 51 -10.98 -0.06 -18.28
N TYR A 52 -10.54 0.79 -19.19
CA TYR A 52 -9.48 1.77 -19.01
C TYR A 52 -10.03 3.21 -18.96
N VAL A 53 -9.41 4.05 -18.14
CA VAL A 53 -9.67 5.49 -18.07
C VAL A 53 -8.34 6.23 -18.02
N ASP A 54 -8.13 7.14 -18.97
CA ASP A 54 -7.09 8.14 -18.84
C ASP A 54 -7.57 9.30 -17.97
N VAL A 55 -6.96 9.45 -16.79
CA VAL A 55 -7.32 10.52 -15.85
C VAL A 55 -6.60 11.85 -16.12
N GLY A 56 -5.61 11.88 -17.02
CA GLY A 56 -4.89 13.10 -17.40
C GLY A 56 -4.10 13.78 -16.28
N ARG A 57 -3.69 13.03 -15.25
CA ARG A 57 -2.99 13.54 -14.05
C ARG A 57 -2.18 12.45 -13.36
N ASP A 58 -1.19 12.85 -12.57
CA ASP A 58 -0.24 11.90 -11.93
C ASP A 58 -0.80 11.12 -10.73
N ALA A 59 -1.93 11.58 -10.16
CA ALA A 59 -2.57 10.94 -9.01
C ALA A 59 -4.09 10.93 -9.19
N VAL A 60 -4.71 9.77 -9.01
CA VAL A 60 -6.17 9.64 -9.10
C VAL A 60 -6.85 10.24 -7.89
N THR A 61 -6.22 10.15 -6.71
CA THR A 61 -6.65 10.81 -5.48
C THR A 61 -5.44 11.32 -4.70
N TRP A 62 -5.72 12.21 -3.76
CA TRP A 62 -4.75 12.76 -2.81
C TRP A 62 -5.17 12.34 -1.41
N ALA A 63 -4.31 11.63 -0.69
CA ALA A 63 -4.54 11.24 0.68
C ALA A 63 -3.94 12.28 1.64
N VAL A 64 -4.74 12.70 2.61
CA VAL A 64 -4.32 13.56 3.72
C VAL A 64 -4.28 12.74 4.99
N PHE A 65 -3.11 12.69 5.61
CA PHE A 65 -2.88 12.12 6.94
C PHE A 65 -2.63 13.27 7.91
N ALA A 66 -3.11 13.13 9.15
CA ALA A 66 -2.84 14.10 10.20
C ALA A 66 -2.62 13.39 11.53
N ALA A 67 -1.73 13.92 12.37
CA ALA A 67 -1.47 13.40 13.70
C ALA A 67 -1.14 14.57 14.65
N PRO A 68 -1.47 14.47 15.95
CA PRO A 68 -1.00 15.45 16.93
C PRO A 68 0.54 15.56 16.94
N GLU A 69 1.05 16.74 17.29
CA GLU A 69 2.49 17.05 17.29
C GLU A 69 3.34 16.06 18.12
N PHE A 70 2.76 15.49 19.17
CA PHE A 70 3.39 14.49 20.05
C PHE A 70 2.56 13.20 20.15
N SER A 71 2.03 12.73 19.02
CA SER A 71 1.39 11.43 18.95
C SER A 71 1.66 10.76 17.61
N LEU A 72 1.95 9.46 17.65
CA LEU A 72 2.10 8.61 16.47
C LEU A 72 0.79 7.99 16.01
N THR A 73 -0.31 8.29 16.72
CA THR A 73 -1.66 7.87 16.37
C THR A 73 -2.26 8.89 15.41
N PRO A 74 -2.50 8.52 14.14
CA PRO A 74 -3.11 9.43 13.20
C PRO A 74 -4.58 9.68 13.58
N ARG A 75 -5.09 10.85 13.21
CA ARG A 75 -6.51 11.12 13.18
C ARG A 75 -7.20 10.10 12.27
N THR A 76 -8.34 9.59 12.71
CA THR A 76 -9.17 8.68 11.94
C THR A 76 -10.34 9.42 11.30
N TRP A 77 -10.73 8.98 10.11
CA TRP A 77 -11.94 9.41 9.44
C TRP A 77 -12.82 8.20 9.21
N CYS A 78 -14.07 8.27 9.68
CA CYS A 78 -15.02 7.16 9.62
C CYS A 78 -16.02 7.37 8.50
N PHE A 79 -16.21 6.32 7.70
CA PHE A 79 -17.13 6.28 6.58
C PHE A 79 -18.14 5.14 6.80
N PRO A 80 -19.41 5.29 6.42
CA PRO A 80 -20.45 4.28 6.69
C PRO A 80 -20.11 2.88 6.19
N VAL A 81 -19.50 2.81 5.00
CA VAL A 81 -19.18 1.55 4.31
C VAL A 81 -17.79 1.02 4.69
N PHE A 82 -16.77 1.88 4.64
CA PHE A 82 -15.36 1.47 4.79
C PHE A 82 -14.86 1.44 6.24
N GLY A 83 -15.68 1.90 7.19
CA GLY A 83 -15.25 2.03 8.58
C GLY A 83 -14.30 3.21 8.78
N CYS A 84 -13.51 3.15 9.84
CA CYS A 84 -12.55 4.20 10.19
C CYS A 84 -11.17 3.92 9.59
N VAL A 85 -10.65 4.89 8.81
CA VAL A 85 -9.35 4.82 8.16
C VAL A 85 -8.42 5.96 8.63
N PRO A 86 -7.08 5.77 8.61
CA PRO A 86 -6.11 6.74 9.15
C PRO A 86 -5.79 7.91 8.19
N TYR A 87 -6.59 8.08 7.14
CA TYR A 87 -6.44 9.15 6.14
C TYR A 87 -7.79 9.59 5.58
N ARG A 88 -7.80 10.74 4.90
CA ARG A 88 -8.93 11.17 4.07
C ARG A 88 -8.48 11.37 2.63
N GLY A 89 -9.17 10.69 1.70
CA GLY A 89 -8.93 10.83 0.27
C GLY A 89 -9.68 12.01 -0.37
N TYR A 90 -9.07 12.63 -1.38
CA TYR A 90 -9.60 13.76 -2.14
C TYR A 90 -9.36 13.57 -3.63
N PHE A 91 -10.38 13.76 -4.46
CA PHE A 91 -10.20 13.79 -5.92
C PHE A 91 -9.53 15.08 -6.42
N SER A 92 -9.58 16.17 -5.64
CA SER A 92 -8.96 17.46 -5.97
C SER A 92 -7.73 17.71 -5.10
N LYS A 93 -6.58 17.94 -5.74
CA LYS A 93 -5.34 18.34 -5.07
C LYS A 93 -5.53 19.63 -4.26
N ARG A 94 -6.26 20.59 -4.82
CA ARG A 94 -6.57 21.86 -4.16
C ARG A 94 -7.31 21.63 -2.83
N SER A 95 -8.37 20.83 -2.84
CA SER A 95 -9.13 20.52 -1.62
C SER A 95 -8.31 19.75 -0.58
N ALA A 96 -7.40 18.86 -1.02
CA ALA A 96 -6.46 18.19 -0.13
C ALA A 96 -5.52 19.19 0.56
N ILE A 97 -4.96 20.15 -0.20
CA ILE A 97 -4.08 21.20 0.31
C ILE A 97 -4.82 22.15 1.26
N GLU A 98 -6.03 22.60 0.90
CA GLU A 98 -6.86 23.46 1.76
C GLU A 98 -7.16 22.78 3.10
N THR A 99 -7.49 21.48 3.07
CA THR A 99 -7.68 20.69 4.29
C THR A 99 -6.38 20.59 5.09
N ALA A 100 -5.25 20.31 4.42
CA ALA A 100 -3.97 20.18 5.07
C ALA A 100 -3.56 21.47 5.81
N VAL A 101 -3.73 22.63 5.18
CA VAL A 101 -3.48 23.94 5.81
C VAL A 101 -4.40 24.17 7.01
N ALA A 102 -5.69 23.82 6.90
CA ALA A 102 -6.62 23.96 8.02
C ALA A 102 -6.26 23.06 9.22
N LEU A 103 -5.76 21.85 8.96
CA LEU A 103 -5.29 20.92 10.00
C LEU A 103 -3.96 21.38 10.62
N GLN A 104 -3.04 21.92 9.82
CA GLN A 104 -1.80 22.51 10.33
C GLN A 104 -2.05 23.69 11.26
N ARG A 105 -3.04 24.54 10.96
CA ARG A 105 -3.46 25.66 11.85
C ARG A 105 -4.01 25.17 13.19
N GLN A 106 -4.43 23.92 13.30
CA GLN A 106 -4.84 23.29 14.56
C GLN A 106 -3.64 22.71 15.33
N GLY A 107 -2.41 22.90 14.86
CA GLY A 107 -1.20 22.37 15.48
C GLY A 107 -0.94 20.89 15.17
N LEU A 108 -1.58 20.33 14.14
CA LEU A 108 -1.36 18.96 13.71
C LEU A 108 -0.17 18.85 12.75
N ASP A 109 0.59 17.78 12.88
CA ASP A 109 1.45 17.30 11.81
C ASP A 109 0.56 16.80 10.67
N VAL A 110 0.88 17.17 9.44
CA VAL A 110 0.10 16.78 8.26
C VAL A 110 1.01 16.26 7.16
N TYR A 111 0.57 15.23 6.47
CA TYR A 111 1.23 14.66 5.31
C TYR A 111 0.22 14.48 4.18
N VAL A 112 0.57 14.96 2.98
CA VAL A 112 -0.25 14.85 1.77
C VAL A 112 0.53 14.06 0.75
N THR A 113 -0.09 13.02 0.17
CA THR A 113 0.53 12.22 -0.88
C THR A 113 -0.46 11.89 -1.98
N GLY A 114 0.05 11.77 -3.21
CA GLY A 114 -0.72 11.26 -4.34
C GLY A 114 -0.87 9.75 -4.24
N ILE A 115 -2.02 9.24 -4.67
CA ILE A 115 -2.32 7.81 -4.77
C ILE A 115 -2.61 7.49 -6.24
N THR A 116 -2.02 6.40 -6.74
CA THR A 116 -2.08 5.99 -8.16
C THR A 116 -3.26 5.08 -8.48
N ALA A 117 -3.86 4.43 -7.48
CA ALA A 117 -5.05 3.60 -7.61
C ALA A 117 -6.02 3.80 -6.44
N TYR A 118 -7.21 3.25 -6.58
CA TYR A 118 -8.11 3.02 -5.46
C TYR A 118 -8.84 1.70 -5.71
N SER A 119 -9.31 1.08 -4.64
CA SER A 119 -10.27 -0.02 -4.72
C SER A 119 -11.57 0.39 -4.06
N THR A 120 -12.68 0.08 -4.73
CA THR A 120 -14.02 0.17 -4.14
C THR A 120 -14.41 -1.12 -3.40
N LEU A 121 -13.44 -2.01 -3.13
CA LEU A 121 -13.64 -3.30 -2.47
C LEU A 121 -14.66 -4.18 -3.21
N GLY A 122 -14.78 -4.02 -4.52
CA GLY A 122 -15.71 -4.75 -5.37
C GLY A 122 -17.14 -4.17 -5.41
N TRP A 123 -17.41 -3.05 -4.74
CA TRP A 123 -18.70 -2.35 -4.86
C TRP A 123 -18.91 -1.73 -6.24
N SER A 124 -17.83 -1.49 -6.98
CA SER A 124 -17.89 -1.06 -8.37
C SER A 124 -16.85 -1.78 -9.21
N SER A 125 -17.04 -1.76 -10.53
CA SER A 125 -16.07 -2.28 -11.49
C SER A 125 -14.91 -1.30 -11.62
N ASP A 126 -13.95 -1.29 -10.68
CA ASP A 126 -12.82 -0.35 -10.70
C ASP A 126 -12.06 -0.40 -12.03
N PRO A 127 -11.87 0.72 -12.76
CA PRO A 127 -11.19 0.71 -14.04
C PRO A 127 -9.66 0.64 -13.87
N LEU A 128 -8.95 0.19 -14.89
CA LEU A 128 -7.53 0.49 -15.06
C LEU A 128 -7.38 1.99 -15.28
N LEU A 129 -6.51 2.63 -14.49
CA LEU A 129 -6.28 4.07 -14.57
C LEU A 129 -4.93 4.34 -15.23
N SER A 130 -4.81 5.43 -16.00
CA SER A 130 -3.51 5.82 -16.57
C SER A 130 -2.41 6.00 -15.52
N THR A 131 -2.77 6.38 -14.28
CA THR A 131 -1.86 6.45 -13.13
C THR A 131 -1.29 5.12 -12.68
N MET A 132 -1.99 4.00 -12.92
CA MET A 132 -1.50 2.65 -12.64
C MET A 132 -0.44 2.20 -13.65
N LEU A 133 -0.43 2.82 -14.83
CA LEU A 133 0.50 2.54 -15.93
C LEU A 133 1.73 3.46 -15.91
N SER A 134 1.98 4.15 -14.79
CA SER A 134 3.10 5.08 -14.63
C SER A 134 4.44 4.39 -14.42
N GLN A 135 4.43 3.10 -14.08
CA GLN A 135 5.60 2.28 -13.79
C GLN A 135 5.64 1.03 -14.68
N ASP A 136 6.55 0.11 -14.38
CA ASP A 136 6.72 -1.15 -15.10
C ASP A 136 5.58 -2.17 -14.87
N GLU A 137 5.65 -3.26 -15.63
CA GLU A 137 4.67 -4.34 -15.57
C GLU A 137 4.68 -5.06 -14.21
N THR A 138 5.84 -5.18 -13.56
CA THR A 138 5.97 -5.76 -12.21
C THR A 138 5.15 -4.96 -11.19
N TYR A 139 5.22 -3.63 -11.27
CA TYR A 139 4.42 -2.74 -10.45
C TYR A 139 2.93 -2.89 -10.76
N LEU A 140 2.54 -2.91 -12.04
CA LEU A 140 1.14 -3.09 -12.44
C LEU A 140 0.59 -4.43 -11.93
N ALA A 141 1.34 -5.52 -12.08
CA ALA A 141 0.96 -6.84 -11.59
C ALA A 141 0.76 -6.81 -10.07
N GLY A 142 1.72 -6.24 -9.34
CA GLY A 142 1.60 -6.10 -7.89
C GLY A 142 0.35 -5.32 -7.48
N LEU A 143 0.09 -4.19 -8.14
CA LEU A 143 -1.05 -3.33 -7.84
C LEU A 143 -2.39 -4.02 -8.15
N VAL A 144 -2.53 -4.66 -9.32
CA VAL A 144 -3.75 -5.40 -9.66
C VAL A 144 -4.00 -6.54 -8.67
N PHE A 145 -2.98 -7.31 -8.30
CA PHE A 145 -3.12 -8.39 -7.32
C PHE A 145 -3.49 -7.87 -5.93
N HIS A 146 -2.89 -6.75 -5.51
CA HIS A 146 -3.19 -6.09 -4.24
C HIS A 146 -4.65 -5.66 -4.16
N GLU A 147 -5.11 -4.90 -5.16
CA GLU A 147 -6.46 -4.34 -5.13
C GLU A 147 -7.54 -5.42 -5.28
N LEU A 148 -7.30 -6.46 -6.10
CA LEU A 148 -8.18 -7.62 -6.19
C LEU A 148 -8.18 -8.46 -4.90
N ALA A 149 -7.06 -8.50 -4.16
CA ALA A 149 -7.03 -9.15 -2.85
C ALA A 149 -8.01 -8.48 -1.88
N HIS A 150 -8.09 -7.14 -1.84
CA HIS A 150 -9.10 -6.45 -1.04
C HIS A 150 -10.54 -6.83 -1.41
N GLN A 151 -10.81 -7.12 -2.68
CA GLN A 151 -12.13 -7.60 -3.10
C GLN A 151 -12.38 -9.07 -2.73
N ARG A 152 -11.30 -9.84 -2.51
CA ARG A 152 -11.36 -11.23 -2.05
C ARG A 152 -11.63 -11.35 -0.56
N VAL A 153 -10.89 -10.60 0.27
CA VAL A 153 -11.09 -10.54 1.73
C VAL A 153 -10.92 -9.10 2.19
N TYR A 154 -11.92 -8.62 2.95
CA TYR A 154 -11.88 -7.34 3.62
C TYR A 154 -12.55 -7.45 4.98
N VAL A 155 -11.86 -6.98 6.01
CA VAL A 155 -12.32 -6.98 7.41
C VAL A 155 -12.57 -5.54 7.83
N LYS A 156 -13.81 -5.24 8.21
CA LYS A 156 -14.21 -3.88 8.60
C LYS A 156 -13.41 -3.39 9.81
N ASP A 157 -13.09 -2.10 9.81
CA ASP A 157 -12.38 -1.39 10.89
C ASP A 157 -10.99 -1.95 11.24
N ASP A 158 -10.33 -2.64 10.30
CA ASP A 158 -9.00 -3.24 10.50
C ASP A 158 -8.06 -3.03 9.30
N SER A 159 -7.65 -1.78 9.07
CA SER A 159 -6.76 -1.43 7.97
C SER A 159 -5.44 -2.20 8.01
N ALA A 160 -4.82 -2.37 9.19
CA ALA A 160 -3.55 -3.08 9.29
C ALA A 160 -3.66 -4.54 8.80
N PHE A 161 -4.75 -5.23 9.19
CA PHE A 161 -5.04 -6.58 8.71
C PHE A 161 -5.24 -6.62 7.19
N ASN A 162 -6.10 -5.73 6.66
CA ASN A 162 -6.45 -5.72 5.24
C ASN A 162 -5.25 -5.42 4.35
N GLU A 163 -4.44 -4.42 4.72
CA GLU A 163 -3.26 -4.01 3.96
C GLU A 163 -2.17 -5.08 4.01
N ALA A 164 -1.93 -5.67 5.18
CA ALA A 164 -0.93 -6.73 5.31
C ALA A 164 -1.31 -8.00 4.53
N PHE A 165 -2.60 -8.36 4.52
CA PHE A 165 -3.13 -9.43 3.69
C PHE A 165 -2.92 -9.13 2.19
N ALA A 166 -3.33 -7.95 1.72
CA ALA A 166 -3.22 -7.57 0.32
C ALA A 166 -1.74 -7.54 -0.14
N VAL A 167 -0.82 -7.00 0.68
CA VAL A 167 0.62 -7.02 0.40
C VAL A 167 1.19 -8.44 0.35
N ALA A 168 0.69 -9.37 1.17
CA ALA A 168 1.12 -10.76 1.11
C ALA A 168 0.66 -11.45 -0.19
N VAL A 169 -0.57 -11.20 -0.64
CA VAL A 169 -1.08 -11.69 -1.94
C VAL A 169 -0.30 -11.07 -3.10
N GLU A 170 -0.07 -9.76 -3.08
CA GLU A 170 0.79 -9.06 -4.03
C GLU A 170 2.19 -9.68 -4.08
N THR A 171 2.81 -9.90 -2.92
CA THR A 171 4.19 -10.40 -2.83
C THR A 171 4.33 -11.84 -3.32
N THR A 172 3.37 -12.70 -3.00
CA THR A 172 3.34 -14.09 -3.48
C THR A 172 2.98 -14.15 -4.96
N GLY A 173 1.99 -13.36 -5.38
CA GLY A 173 1.47 -13.30 -6.74
C GLY A 173 2.49 -12.79 -7.75
N VAL A 174 3.17 -11.67 -7.47
CA VAL A 174 4.22 -11.15 -8.36
C VAL A 174 5.38 -12.13 -8.49
N ARG A 175 5.77 -12.81 -7.40
CA ARG A 175 6.79 -13.88 -7.48
C ARG A 175 6.32 -15.06 -8.32
N LYS A 176 5.02 -15.36 -8.37
CA LYS A 176 4.46 -16.43 -9.21
C LYS A 176 4.40 -15.97 -10.68
N TRP A 177 3.91 -14.75 -10.93
CA TRP A 177 3.87 -14.10 -12.24
C TRP A 177 5.24 -14.05 -12.93
N LEU A 178 6.24 -13.48 -12.26
CA LEU A 178 7.59 -13.33 -12.81
C LEU A 178 8.26 -14.67 -13.12
N ARG A 179 7.89 -15.74 -12.40
CA ARG A 179 8.34 -17.10 -12.73
C ARG A 179 7.63 -17.66 -13.95
N ALA A 180 6.32 -17.45 -14.06
CA ALA A 180 5.50 -17.93 -15.17
C ALA A 180 5.93 -17.29 -16.50
N VAL A 181 6.24 -16.00 -16.51
CA VAL A 181 6.75 -15.29 -17.71
C VAL A 181 8.25 -15.51 -17.95
N GLY A 182 8.95 -16.23 -17.07
CA GLY A 182 10.36 -16.58 -17.24
C GLY A 182 11.37 -15.44 -16.97
N ASP A 183 10.95 -14.30 -16.43
CA ASP A 183 11.85 -13.16 -16.16
C ASP A 183 12.63 -13.32 -14.84
N THR A 184 13.67 -14.14 -14.89
CA THR A 184 14.53 -14.38 -13.74
C THR A 184 15.32 -13.14 -13.30
N GLY A 185 15.58 -12.20 -14.21
CA GLY A 185 16.31 -10.96 -13.92
C GLY A 185 15.46 -10.02 -13.08
N GLU A 186 14.23 -9.80 -13.50
CA GLU A 186 13.25 -9.00 -12.80
C GLU A 186 12.86 -9.63 -11.46
N LEU A 187 12.70 -10.95 -11.40
CA LEU A 187 12.47 -11.64 -10.13
C LEU A 187 13.57 -11.39 -9.10
N ARG A 188 14.84 -11.31 -9.52
CA ARG A 188 15.96 -10.97 -8.62
C ARG A 188 15.88 -9.52 -8.16
N ARG A 189 15.59 -8.57 -9.07
CA ARG A 189 15.41 -7.14 -8.73
C ARG A 189 14.27 -6.96 -7.74
N TYR A 190 13.10 -7.52 -8.05
CA TYR A 190 11.91 -7.50 -7.19
C TYR A 190 12.19 -8.02 -5.79
N LYS A 191 12.86 -9.17 -5.65
CA LYS A 191 13.26 -9.72 -4.33
C LYS A 191 14.19 -8.78 -3.57
N ALA A 192 15.14 -8.15 -4.26
CA ALA A 192 16.03 -7.17 -3.66
C ALA A 192 15.26 -5.91 -3.20
N ASP A 193 14.30 -5.43 -3.98
CA ASP A 193 13.43 -4.31 -3.61
C ASP A 193 12.54 -4.63 -2.42
N ARG A 194 11.93 -5.83 -2.36
CA ARG A 194 11.13 -6.27 -1.19
C ARG A 194 11.95 -6.35 0.08
N ARG A 195 13.19 -6.84 -0.02
CA ARG A 195 14.13 -6.84 1.10
C ARG A 195 14.43 -5.40 1.56
N ARG A 196 14.76 -4.49 0.65
CA ARG A 196 14.98 -3.07 0.99
C ARG A 196 13.76 -2.42 1.63
N ARG A 197 12.57 -2.70 1.11
CA ARG A 197 11.31 -2.22 1.69
C ARG A 197 11.12 -2.69 3.13
N THR A 198 11.40 -3.96 3.40
CA THR A 198 11.32 -4.52 4.76
C THR A 198 12.27 -3.79 5.70
N GLU A 199 13.52 -3.58 5.26
CA GLU A 199 14.54 -2.89 6.04
C GLU A 199 14.22 -1.39 6.26
N PHE A 200 13.64 -0.72 5.25
CA PHE A 200 13.11 0.63 5.36
C PHE A 200 11.97 0.73 6.39
N LEU A 201 11.00 -0.17 6.33
CA LEU A 201 9.88 -0.18 7.28
C LEU A 201 10.34 -0.49 8.70
N ALA A 202 11.33 -1.37 8.87
CA ALA A 202 11.94 -1.62 10.18
C ALA A 202 12.60 -0.37 10.77
N LEU A 203 13.28 0.43 9.94
CA LEU A 203 13.87 1.71 10.37
C LEU A 203 12.79 2.71 10.79
N VAL A 204 11.69 2.81 10.04
CA VAL A 204 10.54 3.65 10.40
C VAL A 204 9.92 3.19 11.72
N SER A 205 9.72 1.89 11.91
CA SER A 205 9.18 1.31 13.14
C SER A 205 10.06 1.62 14.35
N GLN A 206 11.37 1.39 14.23
CA GLN A 206 12.32 1.67 15.29
C GLN A 206 12.27 3.15 15.73
N THR A 207 12.17 4.07 14.78
CA THR A 207 12.05 5.51 15.09
C THR A 207 10.71 5.86 15.73
N ARG A 208 9.61 5.17 15.34
CA ARG A 208 8.32 5.33 16.02
C ARG A 208 8.41 4.89 17.47
N ASP A 209 9.07 3.78 17.78
CA ASP A 209 9.25 3.32 19.15
C ASP A 209 10.07 4.33 19.98
N GLU A 210 11.16 4.88 19.43
CA GLU A 210 11.92 5.96 20.06
C GLU A 210 11.06 7.20 20.34
N LEU A 211 10.22 7.59 19.38
CA LEU A 211 9.35 8.76 19.52
C LEU A 211 8.21 8.54 20.52
N ALA A 212 7.69 7.30 20.63
CA ALA A 212 6.68 6.97 21.63
C ALA A 212 7.21 7.27 23.05
N HIS A 213 8.43 6.83 23.35
CA HIS A 213 9.09 7.15 24.63
C HIS A 213 9.29 8.65 24.84
N VAL A 214 9.66 9.40 23.80
CA VAL A 214 9.80 10.87 23.87
C VAL A 214 8.47 11.55 24.19
N TYR A 215 7.36 11.01 23.67
CA TYR A 215 6.03 11.61 23.84
C TYR A 215 5.40 11.27 25.19
N ASP A 216 5.75 10.12 25.78
CA ASP A 216 5.27 9.70 27.11
C ASP A 216 6.05 10.37 28.26
N ASP A 217 7.25 10.91 28.02
CA ASP A 217 8.04 11.64 29.01
C ASP A 217 7.30 12.89 29.55
N SER A 218 7.47 13.23 30.82
CA SER A 218 6.96 14.46 31.47
C SER A 218 7.65 15.76 31.03
N SER A 219 8.60 15.69 30.10
CA SER A 219 9.34 16.82 29.52
C SER A 219 8.43 17.90 28.93
N THR A 220 8.91 19.14 28.94
CA THR A 220 8.21 20.29 28.32
C THR A 220 8.05 20.10 26.81
N SER A 221 7.05 20.74 26.20
CA SER A 221 6.85 20.69 24.74
C SER A 221 8.08 21.11 23.93
N ALA A 222 8.87 22.07 24.44
CA ALA A 222 10.12 22.48 23.79
C ALA A 222 11.18 21.36 23.78
N GLN A 223 11.35 20.66 24.91
CA GLN A 223 12.23 19.50 25.02
C GLN A 223 11.76 18.35 24.13
N LYS A 224 10.45 18.06 24.10
CA LYS A 224 9.87 17.03 23.22
C LYS A 224 10.10 17.33 21.74
N ARG A 225 9.98 18.58 21.30
CA ARG A 225 10.30 18.98 19.92
C ARG A 225 11.78 18.75 19.59
N ALA A 226 12.68 19.16 20.48
CA ALA A 226 14.11 18.94 20.29
C ALA A 226 14.46 17.44 20.19
N ALA A 227 13.90 16.62 21.10
CA ALA A 227 14.09 15.17 21.10
C ALA A 227 13.48 14.50 19.86
N LYS A 228 12.29 14.95 19.41
CA LYS A 228 11.66 14.50 18.16
C LYS A 228 12.55 14.76 16.95
N SER A 229 13.05 15.98 16.81
CA SER A 229 13.97 16.34 15.73
C SER A 229 15.25 15.49 15.77
N ALA A 230 15.82 15.27 16.96
CA ALA A 230 17.00 14.41 17.12
C ALA A 230 16.73 12.95 16.72
N ALA A 231 15.56 12.39 17.05
CA ALA A 231 15.18 11.04 16.63
C ALA A 231 15.03 10.91 15.11
N ILE A 232 14.41 11.90 14.46
CA ILE A 232 14.28 11.96 12.99
C ILE A 232 15.67 12.07 12.33
N GLU A 233 16.58 12.88 12.86
CA GLU A 233 17.94 12.97 12.32
C GLU A 233 18.74 11.68 12.52
N ARG A 234 18.57 10.98 13.65
CA ARG A 234 19.13 9.63 13.84
C ARG A 234 18.60 8.65 12.80
N MET A 235 17.30 8.68 12.51
CA MET A 235 16.69 7.86 11.46
C MET A 235 17.34 8.13 10.10
N ARG A 236 17.54 9.41 9.74
CA ARG A 236 18.22 9.81 8.49
C ARG A 236 19.66 9.31 8.43
N MET A 237 20.40 9.33 9.54
CA MET A 237 21.77 8.81 9.61
C MET A 237 21.80 7.29 9.38
N ARG A 238 20.95 6.53 10.09
CA ARG A 238 20.82 5.07 9.91
C ARG A 238 20.43 4.71 8.48
N TYR A 239 19.54 5.50 7.87
CA TYR A 239 19.20 5.34 6.46
C TYR A 239 20.41 5.50 5.55
N ARG A 240 21.17 6.60 5.67
CA ARG A 240 22.36 6.84 4.85
C ARG A 240 23.40 5.73 4.99
N GLU A 241 23.66 5.28 6.22
CA GLU A 241 24.55 4.16 6.49
C GLU A 241 24.08 2.87 5.79
N MET A 242 22.80 2.51 5.95
CA MET A 242 22.21 1.33 5.31
C MET A 242 22.24 1.43 3.77
N ARG A 243 21.92 2.61 3.25
CA ARG A 243 21.93 2.94 1.82
C ARG A 243 23.31 2.73 1.21
N ASP A 244 24.34 3.31 1.84
CA ASP A 244 25.69 3.37 1.29
C ASP A 244 26.45 2.05 1.51
N SER A 245 26.08 1.27 2.53
CA SER A 245 26.67 -0.06 2.82
C SER A 245 25.84 -1.22 2.24
N ARG A 246 24.88 -1.72 3.01
CA ARG A 246 24.08 -2.94 2.76
C ARG A 246 23.28 -2.87 1.45
N TRP A 247 22.91 -1.68 1.00
CA TRP A 247 22.18 -1.47 -0.25
C TRP A 247 23.07 -1.06 -1.43
N ARG A 248 24.40 -0.96 -1.23
CA ARG A 248 25.38 -0.63 -2.27
C ARG A 248 25.05 0.65 -3.03
N GLY A 249 24.61 1.68 -2.32
CA GLY A 249 24.28 2.99 -2.88
C GLY A 249 22.92 3.09 -3.57
N TYR A 250 21.99 2.15 -3.36
CA TYR A 250 20.63 2.25 -3.92
C TYR A 250 19.85 3.44 -3.31
N ARG A 251 19.42 4.38 -4.14
CA ARG A 251 18.81 5.66 -3.73
C ARG A 251 17.29 5.73 -3.78
N GLY A 252 16.59 4.60 -3.93
CA GLY A 252 15.13 4.58 -4.16
C GLY A 252 14.28 5.18 -3.03
N TYR A 253 14.85 5.40 -1.84
CA TYR A 253 14.17 6.03 -0.71
C TYR A 253 14.65 7.47 -0.43
N ASP A 254 15.61 8.00 -1.20
CA ASP A 254 16.18 9.35 -0.98
C ASP A 254 15.07 10.41 -0.97
N VAL A 255 14.14 10.37 -1.94
CA VAL A 255 12.99 11.30 -2.00
C VAL A 255 12.12 11.25 -0.74
N TRP A 256 11.90 10.05 -0.17
CA TRP A 256 11.13 9.92 1.07
C TRP A 256 11.91 10.54 2.23
N PHE A 257 13.22 10.28 2.34
CA PHE A 257 14.01 10.86 3.41
C PHE A 257 14.15 12.36 3.23
N ASP A 258 14.52 12.88 2.07
CA ASP A 258 14.81 14.30 1.84
C ASP A 258 13.59 15.21 2.05
N ALA A 259 12.37 14.69 1.87
CA ALA A 259 11.16 15.41 2.23
C ALA A 259 10.98 15.53 3.77
N PRO A 260 10.29 16.57 4.27
CA PRO A 260 10.00 16.72 5.70
C PRO A 260 9.40 15.45 6.31
N ILE A 261 9.86 15.07 7.50
CA ILE A 261 9.38 13.91 8.25
C ILE A 261 8.66 14.43 9.50
N ASN A 262 7.45 13.93 9.72
CA ASN A 262 6.60 14.29 10.84
C ASN A 262 5.73 13.08 11.25
N ASN A 263 4.93 13.21 12.30
CA ASN A 263 4.16 12.08 12.82
C ASN A 263 3.13 11.55 11.82
N ALA A 264 2.50 12.44 11.03
CA ALA A 264 1.55 12.03 10.00
C ALA A 264 2.19 11.18 8.91
N LYS A 265 3.40 11.53 8.46
CA LYS A 265 4.16 10.75 7.47
C LYS A 265 4.65 9.42 8.03
N LEU A 266 5.12 9.41 9.27
CA LEU A 266 5.52 8.18 9.97
C LEU A 266 4.33 7.24 10.17
N ALA A 267 3.15 7.78 10.51
CA ALA A 267 1.91 7.02 10.62
C ALA A 267 1.45 6.47 9.26
N ALA A 268 1.47 7.30 8.21
CA ALA A 268 1.12 6.86 6.86
C ALA A 268 1.99 5.68 6.37
N THR A 269 3.26 5.65 6.79
CA THR A 269 4.21 4.62 6.38
C THR A 269 4.05 3.31 7.17
N SER A 270 3.59 3.35 8.43
CA SER A 270 3.48 2.14 9.27
C SER A 270 2.23 1.29 8.99
N VAL A 271 1.20 1.85 8.34
CA VAL A 271 -0.05 1.12 8.01
C VAL A 271 0.22 -0.17 7.21
N TYR A 272 1.35 -0.25 6.50
CA TYR A 272 1.64 -1.31 5.53
C TYR A 272 2.64 -2.39 6.00
N GLY A 273 3.19 -2.30 7.22
CA GLY A 273 4.40 -3.06 7.58
C GLY A 273 4.20 -4.26 8.51
N ASP A 274 3.54 -4.03 9.64
CA ASP A 274 3.81 -4.82 10.85
C ASP A 274 3.35 -6.28 10.80
N GLN A 275 2.39 -6.59 9.93
CA GLN A 275 1.80 -7.94 9.83
C GLN A 275 2.13 -8.69 8.54
N VAL A 276 2.82 -8.06 7.57
CA VAL A 276 3.07 -8.68 6.25
C VAL A 276 3.84 -9.99 6.38
N ALA A 277 4.87 -10.02 7.22
CA ALA A 277 5.67 -11.23 7.48
C ALA A 277 4.80 -12.37 8.04
N THR A 278 3.84 -12.04 8.90
CA THR A 278 2.90 -13.02 9.47
C THR A 278 2.00 -13.61 8.38
N PHE A 279 1.42 -12.79 7.50
CA PHE A 279 0.60 -13.29 6.40
C PHE A 279 1.40 -14.12 5.38
N LEU A 280 2.65 -13.75 5.10
CA LEU A 280 3.53 -14.57 4.26
C LEU A 280 3.79 -15.95 4.90
N ARG A 281 4.01 -16.00 6.22
CA ARG A 281 4.14 -17.26 6.96
C ARG A 281 2.85 -18.09 6.86
N LEU A 282 1.68 -17.48 7.02
CA LEU A 282 0.40 -18.18 6.89
C LEU A 282 0.22 -18.78 5.49
N PHE A 283 0.62 -18.06 4.43
CA PHE A 283 0.59 -18.59 3.08
C PHE A 283 1.50 -19.82 2.92
N ASP A 284 2.68 -19.80 3.55
CA ASP A 284 3.60 -20.93 3.56
C ASP A 284 3.04 -22.14 4.36
N LEU A 285 2.36 -21.90 5.50
CA LEU A 285 1.63 -22.96 6.24
C LEU A 285 0.54 -23.62 5.38
N CYS A 286 -0.08 -22.84 4.49
CA CYS A 286 -1.02 -23.33 3.50
C CYS A 286 -0.36 -23.95 2.26
N SER A 287 0.94 -24.24 2.30
CA SER A 287 1.71 -24.85 1.21
C SER A 287 1.65 -24.05 -0.11
N GLY A 288 1.44 -22.73 -0.01
CA GLY A 288 1.27 -21.86 -1.17
C GLY A 288 -0.07 -22.00 -1.89
N ASP A 289 -1.07 -22.64 -1.29
CA ASP A 289 -2.42 -22.77 -1.83
C ASP A 289 -3.27 -21.54 -1.50
N TYR A 290 -3.63 -20.76 -2.53
CA TYR A 290 -4.41 -19.53 -2.38
C TYR A 290 -5.82 -19.76 -1.79
N PRO A 291 -6.64 -20.71 -2.30
CA PRO A 291 -7.95 -21.00 -1.70
C PRO A 291 -7.89 -21.32 -0.20
N ARG A 292 -6.98 -22.18 0.24
CA ARG A 292 -6.80 -22.55 1.66
C ARG A 292 -6.31 -21.35 2.48
N PHE A 293 -5.33 -20.60 1.97
CA PHE A 293 -4.86 -19.37 2.60
C PHE A 293 -5.99 -18.35 2.80
N TYR A 294 -6.82 -18.12 1.78
CA TYR A 294 -7.98 -17.22 1.90
C TYR A 294 -9.02 -17.72 2.89
N ALA A 295 -9.23 -19.04 2.99
CA ALA A 295 -10.12 -19.61 3.99
C ALA A 295 -9.61 -19.36 5.42
N LEU A 296 -8.31 -19.58 5.68
CA LEU A 296 -7.68 -19.30 6.96
C LEU A 296 -7.79 -17.80 7.32
N VAL A 297 -7.43 -16.93 6.38
CA VAL A 297 -7.51 -15.47 6.59
C VAL A 297 -8.93 -15.03 6.90
N ARG A 298 -9.95 -15.61 6.27
CA ARG A 298 -11.36 -15.34 6.62
C ARG A 298 -11.73 -15.81 8.01
N ARG A 299 -11.29 -17.00 8.43
CA ARG A 299 -11.55 -17.50 9.79
C ARG A 299 -10.98 -16.56 10.84
N ILE A 300 -9.73 -16.14 10.65
CA ILE A 300 -9.08 -15.16 11.54
C ILE A 300 -9.78 -13.80 11.47
N GLY A 301 -10.13 -13.33 10.27
CA GLY A 301 -10.82 -12.05 10.08
C GLY A 301 -12.22 -11.99 10.70
N ALA A 302 -12.87 -13.13 10.89
CA ALA A 302 -14.17 -13.24 11.56
C ALA A 302 -14.09 -13.13 13.09
N LEU A 303 -12.89 -13.22 13.68
CA LEU A 303 -12.68 -12.99 15.11
C LEU A 303 -12.88 -11.51 15.47
N ASP A 304 -13.10 -11.25 16.75
CA ASP A 304 -13.09 -9.89 17.29
C ASP A 304 -11.70 -9.26 17.12
N LYS A 305 -11.68 -7.96 16.84
CA LYS A 305 -10.44 -7.23 16.51
C LYS A 305 -9.28 -7.46 17.49
N PRO A 306 -9.49 -7.49 18.83
CA PRO A 306 -8.40 -7.75 19.78
C PRO A 306 -7.74 -9.12 19.61
N ASP A 307 -8.51 -10.14 19.18
CA ASP A 307 -8.05 -11.52 19.12
C ASP A 307 -7.33 -11.86 17.83
N ARG A 308 -7.57 -11.08 16.76
CA ARG A 308 -6.98 -11.32 15.43
C ARG A 308 -5.46 -11.31 15.45
N ALA A 309 -4.86 -10.32 16.11
CA ALA A 309 -3.41 -10.17 16.13
C ALA A 309 -2.73 -11.37 16.81
N GLU A 310 -3.35 -11.90 17.86
CA GLU A 310 -2.85 -13.09 18.54
C GLU A 310 -3.09 -14.35 17.69
N ALA A 311 -4.28 -14.51 17.13
CA ALA A 311 -4.58 -15.64 16.23
C ALA A 311 -3.65 -15.70 15.01
N LEU A 312 -3.33 -14.56 14.39
CA LEU A 312 -2.35 -14.46 13.30
C LEU A 312 -0.98 -14.98 13.72
N LYS A 313 -0.53 -14.69 14.95
CA LYS A 313 0.77 -15.10 15.49
C LYS A 313 0.77 -16.56 15.95
N ALA A 314 -0.31 -17.02 16.57
CA ALA A 314 -0.45 -18.36 17.12
C ALA A 314 -0.68 -19.45 16.06
N ALA A 315 -1.23 -19.10 14.90
CA ALA A 315 -1.47 -20.05 13.82
C ALA A 315 -0.18 -20.79 13.40
N ASP A 316 -0.22 -22.12 13.53
CA ASP A 316 0.86 -23.07 13.24
C ASP A 316 0.50 -24.09 12.14
N SER A 317 -0.77 -24.06 11.68
CA SER A 317 -1.27 -24.85 10.57
C SER A 317 -2.24 -24.02 9.69
N CYS A 318 -2.65 -24.57 8.56
CA CYS A 318 -3.57 -23.91 7.64
C CYS A 318 -5.06 -24.15 7.97
N ASP A 319 -5.35 -24.99 8.95
CA ASP A 319 -6.70 -25.47 9.28
C ASP A 319 -7.24 -24.79 10.54
#